data_AF-A0A1M5G8Q8-F1
#
_entry.id   AF-A0A1M5G8Q8-F1
#
_cell.length_a   1.000
_cell.length_b   1.000
_cell.length_c   1.000
_cell.angle_alpha   90.00
_cell.angle_beta   90.00
_cell.angle_gamma   90.00
#
_symmetry.space_group_name_H-M   'P 1'
#
loop_
_entity.id
_entity.type
_entity.pdbx_description
1 polymer ?
#
loop_
_entity_poly.entity_id
_entity_poly.type
_entity_poly.pdbx_seq_one_letter_code
_entity_poly.pdbx_strand_id
1 'polypeptide(L)'
;MLKQGIKIVVLCIILFLSSCKDKVLNKEEQKQFDLKRMQIANKKRALYFNFSKTLVGEKEYYEVYNNARDTVVNWTTNKLKYTGQFANSLILDSLVCFNAKKDRCYMALGSSYGTDAGDNIQDFYGVKIKGKWYFFQGSTTYLPRDYYQDDMHIPLSLDLMKQIAIEEIFSGYLIEIPSSTNSSKVQYKINDSKFISMEPLNNDGTFGSCYNCKTFDEYVIYMVNKNWKNKMDSGDVAPAPSTH
;
A
#
# COMPACT_ATOMS: atom_id res chain seq x y z
N MET A 1 -29.65 -28.40 41.18
CA MET A 1 -28.75 -27.46 40.47
C MET A 1 -28.49 -27.92 39.02
N LEU A 2 -29.53 -28.08 38.19
CA LEU A 2 -29.38 -28.58 36.80
C LEU A 2 -30.10 -27.71 35.74
N LYS A 3 -30.62 -26.53 36.12
CA LYS A 3 -31.45 -25.66 35.24
C LYS A 3 -30.80 -24.33 34.83
N GLN A 4 -29.65 -23.96 35.39
CA GLN A 4 -28.91 -22.73 35.02
C GLN A 4 -27.84 -22.98 33.93
N GLY A 5 -27.19 -24.14 33.93
CA GLY A 5 -26.16 -24.47 32.92
C GLY A 5 -26.71 -24.65 31.51
N ILE A 6 -27.91 -25.24 31.36
CA ILE A 6 -28.52 -25.48 30.04
C ILE A 6 -28.97 -24.15 29.39
N LYS A 7 -29.40 -23.15 30.18
CA LYS A 7 -29.80 -21.84 29.64
C LYS A 7 -28.63 -21.02 29.11
N ILE A 8 -27.45 -21.13 29.73
CA ILE A 8 -26.25 -20.40 29.30
C ILE A 8 -25.67 -21.03 28.02
N VAL A 9 -25.65 -22.36 27.91
CA VAL A 9 -25.17 -23.07 26.71
C VAL A 9 -26.07 -22.80 25.50
N VAL A 10 -27.41 -22.76 25.68
CA VAL A 10 -28.34 -22.45 24.59
C VAL A 10 -28.23 -20.97 24.15
N LEU A 11 -27.97 -20.03 25.06
CA LEU A 11 -27.76 -18.62 24.70
C LEU A 11 -26.46 -18.40 23.90
N CYS A 12 -25.38 -19.12 24.26
CA CYS A 12 -24.12 -19.05 23.53
C CYS A 12 -24.25 -19.64 22.12
N ILE A 13 -24.99 -20.74 21.94
CA ILE A 13 -25.20 -21.35 20.61
C ILE A 13 -26.02 -20.44 19.69
N ILE A 14 -26.99 -19.68 20.22
CA ILE A 14 -27.77 -18.71 19.42
C ILE A 14 -26.91 -17.51 18.98
N LEU A 15 -25.96 -17.07 19.82
CA LEU A 15 -25.01 -15.99 19.47
C LEU A 15 -23.91 -16.43 18.49
N PHE A 16 -23.56 -17.72 18.45
CA PHE A 16 -22.63 -18.25 17.45
C PHE A 16 -23.28 -18.50 16.08
N LEU A 17 -24.60 -18.73 16.01
CA LEU A 17 -25.32 -18.96 14.76
C LEU A 17 -25.71 -17.67 14.00
N SER A 18 -25.61 -16.50 14.64
CA SER A 18 -25.78 -15.19 13.98
C SER A 18 -24.48 -14.58 13.48
N SER A 19 -23.32 -15.21 13.72
CA SER A 19 -22.00 -14.69 13.36
C SER A 19 -21.53 -15.04 11.94
N CYS A 20 -22.25 -15.87 11.18
CA CYS A 20 -21.89 -16.23 9.80
C CYS A 20 -23.13 -16.35 8.90
N LYS A 21 -23.84 -15.23 8.71
CA LYS A 21 -24.60 -15.01 7.47
C LYS A 21 -24.33 -13.58 7.05
N ASP A 22 -23.32 -13.40 6.21
CA ASP A 22 -23.19 -12.16 5.45
C ASP A 22 -24.54 -11.93 4.78
N LYS A 23 -25.19 -10.84 5.18
CA LYS A 23 -26.46 -10.44 4.60
C LYS A 23 -26.15 -10.14 3.13
N VAL A 24 -26.56 -11.03 2.22
CA VAL A 24 -26.42 -10.80 0.78
C VAL A 24 -27.17 -9.51 0.46
N LEU A 25 -26.41 -8.44 0.21
CA LEU A 25 -26.97 -7.14 -0.13
C LEU A 25 -27.61 -7.25 -1.50
N ASN A 26 -28.80 -6.67 -1.67
CA ASN A 26 -29.33 -6.50 -3.01
C ASN A 26 -28.48 -5.48 -3.79
N LYS A 27 -28.64 -5.41 -5.12
CA LYS A 27 -27.81 -4.53 -5.98
C LYS A 27 -27.82 -3.06 -5.55
N GLU A 28 -28.96 -2.54 -5.10
CA GLU A 28 -29.06 -1.15 -4.65
C GLU A 28 -28.37 -0.95 -3.30
N GLU A 29 -28.56 -1.87 -2.35
CA GLU A 29 -27.87 -1.85 -1.06
C GLU A 29 -26.34 -1.92 -1.23
N GLN A 30 -25.85 -2.77 -2.14
CA GLN A 30 -24.43 -2.89 -2.47
C GLN A 30 -23.89 -1.57 -3.04
N LYS A 31 -24.61 -0.97 -3.99
CA LYS A 31 -24.23 0.33 -4.57
C LYS A 31 -24.15 1.44 -3.53
N GLN A 32 -25.10 1.50 -2.59
CA GLN A 32 -25.06 2.48 -1.49
C GLN A 32 -23.89 2.22 -0.53
N PHE A 33 -23.60 0.94 -0.26
CA PHE A 33 -22.45 0.55 0.55
C PHE A 33 -21.13 0.96 -0.10
N ASP A 34 -20.95 0.72 -1.39
CA ASP A 34 -19.75 1.09 -2.15
C ASP A 34 -19.58 2.60 -2.25
N LEU A 35 -20.66 3.35 -2.46
CA LEU A 35 -20.64 4.81 -2.44
C LEU A 35 -20.16 5.34 -1.09
N LYS A 36 -20.65 4.76 0.01
CA LYS A 36 -20.22 5.14 1.37
C LYS A 36 -18.74 4.81 1.61
N ARG A 37 -18.27 3.65 1.16
CA ARG A 37 -16.84 3.28 1.23
C ARG A 37 -15.98 4.26 0.46
N MET A 38 -16.37 4.62 -0.76
CA MET A 38 -15.65 5.59 -1.59
C MET A 38 -15.57 6.96 -0.92
N GLN A 39 -16.65 7.43 -0.30
CA GLN A 39 -16.65 8.68 0.48
C GLN A 39 -15.70 8.62 1.68
N ILE A 40 -15.66 7.51 2.41
CA ILE A 40 -14.75 7.31 3.54
C ILE A 40 -13.29 7.30 3.05
N ALA A 41 -13.01 6.57 1.97
CA ALA A 41 -11.68 6.48 1.39
C ALA A 41 -11.19 7.86 0.91
N ASN A 42 -12.05 8.64 0.24
CA ASN A 42 -11.71 10.00 -0.20
C ASN A 42 -11.40 10.94 0.96
N LYS A 43 -12.16 10.87 2.06
CA LYS A 43 -11.87 11.65 3.27
C LYS A 43 -10.54 11.25 3.89
N LYS A 44 -10.27 9.95 4.03
CA LYS A 44 -8.99 9.44 4.55
C LYS A 44 -7.82 9.84 3.64
N ARG A 45 -7.98 9.73 2.32
CA ARG A 45 -6.98 10.14 1.34
C ARG A 45 -6.62 11.61 1.48
N ALA A 46 -7.61 12.49 1.54
CA ALA A 46 -7.38 13.92 1.73
C ALA A 46 -6.68 14.22 3.06
N LEU A 47 -7.08 13.54 4.14
CA LEU A 47 -6.42 13.64 5.44
C LEU A 47 -4.94 13.22 5.36
N TYR A 48 -4.65 12.06 4.78
CA TYR A 48 -3.29 11.51 4.67
C TYR A 48 -2.40 12.37 3.78
N PHE A 49 -2.95 12.86 2.67
CA PHE A 49 -2.28 13.81 1.77
C PHE A 49 -1.89 15.08 2.52
N ASN A 50 -2.85 15.73 3.19
CA ASN A 50 -2.61 16.97 3.91
C ASN A 50 -1.62 16.77 5.07
N PHE A 51 -1.74 15.68 5.82
CA PHE A 51 -0.84 15.37 6.93
C PHE A 51 0.60 15.18 6.43
N SER A 52 0.78 14.34 5.41
CA SER A 52 2.09 14.05 4.82
C SER A 52 2.73 15.29 4.20
N LYS A 53 1.97 16.06 3.41
CA LYS A 53 2.44 17.31 2.79
C LYS A 53 2.85 18.34 3.84
N THR A 54 2.09 18.46 4.93
CA THR A 54 2.43 19.37 6.03
C THR A 54 3.70 18.93 6.76
N LEU A 55 3.89 17.62 6.95
CA LEU A 55 5.05 17.07 7.66
C LEU A 55 6.37 17.38 6.96
N VAL A 56 6.46 17.11 5.66
CA VAL A 56 7.71 17.24 4.89
C VAL A 56 7.84 18.58 4.18
N GLY A 57 6.74 19.31 4.03
CA GLY A 57 6.67 20.52 3.21
C GLY A 57 6.32 20.21 1.76
N GLU A 58 5.67 21.17 1.10
CA GLU A 58 5.17 21.01 -0.27
C GLU A 58 6.25 20.66 -1.29
N LYS A 59 7.41 21.33 -1.20
CA LYS A 59 8.54 21.10 -2.10
C LYS A 59 9.05 19.65 -2.01
N GLU A 60 9.43 19.20 -0.80
CA GLU A 60 9.93 17.84 -0.60
C GLU A 60 8.88 16.79 -0.97
N TYR A 61 7.59 17.03 -0.68
CA TYR A 61 6.52 16.10 -1.05
C TYR A 61 6.52 15.81 -2.56
N TYR A 62 6.53 16.86 -3.38
CA TYR A 62 6.51 16.70 -4.82
C TYR A 62 7.85 16.26 -5.40
N GLU A 63 8.98 16.63 -4.81
CA GLU A 63 10.29 16.11 -5.20
C GLU A 63 10.36 14.59 -5.01
N VAL A 64 9.89 14.07 -3.87
CA VAL A 64 9.85 12.61 -3.62
C VAL A 64 8.89 11.92 -4.56
N TYR A 65 7.69 12.48 -4.77
CA TYR A 65 6.73 11.92 -5.72
C TYR A 65 7.30 11.87 -7.16
N ASN A 66 7.96 12.93 -7.61
CA ASN A 66 8.59 12.98 -8.92
C ASN A 66 9.73 11.97 -9.04
N ASN A 67 10.62 11.87 -8.05
CA ASN A 67 11.71 10.88 -8.04
C ASN A 67 11.16 9.44 -8.08
N ALA A 68 10.07 9.18 -7.37
CA ALA A 68 9.37 7.91 -7.36
C ALA A 68 8.76 7.60 -8.75
N ARG A 69 8.07 8.58 -9.35
CA ARG A 69 7.51 8.47 -10.70
C ARG A 69 8.59 8.21 -11.74
N ASP A 70 9.68 8.97 -11.69
CA ASP A 70 10.79 8.85 -12.65
C ASP A 70 11.48 7.50 -12.50
N THR A 71 11.55 6.95 -11.28
CA THR A 71 11.99 5.58 -11.03
C THR A 71 11.09 4.55 -11.70
N VAL A 72 9.77 4.69 -11.59
CA VAL A 72 8.79 3.79 -12.25
C VAL A 72 8.94 3.88 -13.78
N VAL A 73 9.01 5.10 -14.33
CA VAL A 73 9.23 5.32 -15.77
C VAL A 73 10.55 4.70 -16.24
N ASN A 74 11.61 4.82 -15.45
CA ASN A 74 12.89 4.22 -15.76
C ASN A 74 12.81 2.68 -15.78
N TRP A 75 12.09 2.08 -14.83
CA TRP A 75 11.89 0.63 -14.78
C TRP A 75 11.08 0.09 -15.94
N THR A 76 10.04 0.80 -16.38
CA THR A 76 9.20 0.41 -17.51
C THR A 76 9.96 0.56 -18.83
N THR A 77 10.64 1.70 -19.03
CA THR A 77 11.46 1.98 -20.21
C THR A 77 12.56 0.95 -20.40
N ASN A 78 13.22 0.55 -19.30
CA ASN A 78 14.32 -0.41 -19.34
C ASN A 78 13.89 -1.88 -19.17
N LYS A 79 12.58 -2.18 -19.05
CA LYS A 79 12.03 -3.55 -18.94
C LYS A 79 12.64 -4.36 -17.78
N LEU A 80 12.92 -3.70 -16.65
CA LEU A 80 13.76 -4.24 -15.57
C LEU A 80 13.11 -5.35 -14.76
N LYS A 81 11.82 -5.20 -14.48
CA LYS A 81 11.02 -6.17 -13.73
C LYS A 81 9.73 -6.53 -14.46
N TYR A 82 9.26 -5.59 -15.26
CA TYR A 82 8.05 -5.72 -16.04
C TYR A 82 8.42 -6.09 -17.45
N THR A 83 8.35 -7.39 -17.75
CA THR A 83 8.46 -7.88 -19.12
C THR A 83 7.07 -7.89 -19.75
N GLY A 84 6.97 -7.42 -20.99
CA GLY A 84 5.71 -7.45 -21.74
C GLY A 84 4.70 -6.39 -21.30
N GLN A 85 3.44 -6.78 -21.20
CA GLN A 85 2.29 -5.85 -21.07
C GLN A 85 2.23 -5.12 -19.72
N PHE A 86 2.84 -5.66 -18.66
CA PHE A 86 2.89 -5.01 -17.34
C PHE A 86 3.63 -3.67 -17.33
N ALA A 87 4.61 -3.46 -18.20
CA ALA A 87 5.42 -2.24 -18.19
C ALA A 87 4.61 -1.01 -18.64
N ASN A 88 3.58 -1.22 -19.48
CA ASN A 88 2.81 -0.13 -20.06
C ASN A 88 1.57 0.25 -19.24
N SER A 89 1.26 -0.51 -18.17
CA SER A 89 0.05 -0.29 -17.36
C SER A 89 0.32 0.14 -15.91
N LEU A 90 1.56 0.40 -15.53
CA LEU A 90 1.88 0.87 -14.19
C LEU A 90 1.46 2.30 -13.97
N ILE A 91 0.71 2.52 -12.91
CA ILE A 91 0.23 3.83 -12.49
C ILE A 91 0.65 4.05 -11.05
N LEU A 92 1.46 5.09 -10.83
CA LEU A 92 1.81 5.54 -9.49
C LEU A 92 0.67 6.37 -8.90
N ASP A 93 0.17 5.95 -7.74
CA ASP A 93 -0.76 6.74 -6.94
C ASP A 93 -0.06 8.01 -6.42
N SER A 94 -0.73 9.16 -6.55
CA SER A 94 -0.19 10.45 -6.12
C SER A 94 -0.05 10.65 -4.61
N LEU A 95 -0.58 9.73 -3.79
CA LEU A 95 -0.48 9.81 -2.34
C LEU A 95 0.85 9.19 -1.86
N VAL A 96 1.71 10.06 -1.33
CA VAL A 96 2.92 9.68 -0.60
C VAL A 96 2.67 9.82 0.91
N CYS A 97 2.86 8.73 1.66
CA CYS A 97 2.75 8.72 3.12
C CYS A 97 4.13 8.60 3.76
N PHE A 98 4.56 9.59 4.54
CA PHE A 98 5.88 9.65 5.18
C PHE A 98 5.84 9.20 6.64
N ASN A 99 6.92 8.57 7.10
CA ASN A 99 7.11 8.28 8.53
C ASN A 99 7.46 9.55 9.31
N ALA A 100 7.38 9.50 10.64
CA ALA A 100 7.64 10.69 11.47
C ALA A 100 9.06 11.26 11.31
N LYS A 101 10.05 10.40 11.02
CA LYS A 101 11.45 10.78 10.79
C LYS A 101 11.71 11.36 9.41
N LYS A 102 10.76 11.29 8.48
CA LYS A 102 10.86 11.81 7.10
C LYS A 102 11.97 11.15 6.26
N ASP A 103 12.37 9.94 6.65
CA ASP A 103 13.40 9.14 5.99
C ASP A 103 12.81 7.89 5.30
N ARG A 104 11.50 7.66 5.44
CA ARG A 104 10.77 6.59 4.76
C ARG A 104 9.43 7.07 4.24
N CYS A 105 9.02 6.55 3.11
CA CYS A 105 7.68 6.74 2.58
C CYS A 105 7.15 5.45 1.96
N TYR A 106 5.83 5.33 1.88
CA TYR A 106 5.20 4.33 1.03
C TYR A 106 4.09 4.96 0.18
N MET A 107 3.88 4.34 -0.97
CA MET A 107 3.00 4.72 -2.06
C MET A 107 2.34 3.44 -2.60
N ALA A 108 1.40 3.60 -3.53
CA ALA A 108 0.75 2.49 -4.21
C ALA A 108 1.05 2.52 -5.72
N LEU A 109 1.31 1.35 -6.29
CA LEU A 109 1.39 1.15 -7.73
C LEU A 109 0.21 0.30 -8.18
N GLY A 110 -0.64 0.85 -9.06
CA GLY A 110 -1.67 0.08 -9.77
C GLY A 110 -1.11 -0.50 -11.06
N SER A 111 -1.57 -1.68 -11.44
CA SER A 111 -1.35 -2.22 -12.79
C SER A 111 -2.54 -3.05 -13.21
N SER A 112 -2.87 -2.97 -14.50
CA SER A 112 -3.94 -3.77 -15.10
C SER A 112 -3.41 -4.71 -16.16
N TYR A 113 -4.03 -5.89 -16.26
CA TYR A 113 -3.77 -6.84 -17.34
C TYR A 113 -4.95 -6.86 -18.29
N GLY A 114 -4.72 -6.51 -19.56
CA GLY A 114 -5.82 -6.36 -20.54
C GLY A 114 -6.62 -7.64 -20.80
N THR A 115 -6.05 -8.81 -20.55
CA THR A 115 -6.69 -10.11 -20.80
C THR A 115 -6.98 -10.93 -19.54
N ASP A 116 -6.45 -10.54 -18.38
CA ASP A 116 -6.69 -11.31 -17.14
C ASP A 116 -7.97 -10.84 -16.45
N ALA A 117 -8.51 -11.74 -15.63
CA ALA A 117 -9.67 -11.53 -14.77
C ALA A 117 -9.41 -10.56 -13.59
N GLY A 118 -8.24 -9.93 -13.52
CA GLY A 118 -7.84 -9.16 -12.35
C GLY A 118 -6.80 -8.09 -12.63
N ASP A 119 -6.72 -7.16 -11.68
CA ASP A 119 -5.73 -6.10 -11.61
C ASP A 119 -4.82 -6.32 -10.39
N ASN A 120 -3.78 -5.51 -10.23
CA ASN A 120 -2.91 -5.56 -9.07
C ASN A 120 -2.71 -4.17 -8.48
N ILE A 121 -2.65 -4.12 -7.15
CA ILE A 121 -2.04 -3.01 -6.42
C ILE A 121 -0.79 -3.51 -5.70
N GLN A 122 0.25 -2.70 -5.69
CA GLN A 122 1.53 -3.06 -5.07
C GLN A 122 1.97 -1.96 -4.13
N ASP A 123 2.58 -2.38 -3.03
CA ASP A 123 3.34 -1.49 -2.17
C ASP A 123 4.54 -0.92 -2.94
N PHE A 124 4.75 0.38 -2.83
CA PHE A 124 5.93 1.04 -3.36
C PHE A 124 6.60 1.86 -2.28
N TYR A 125 7.76 1.40 -1.84
CA TYR A 125 8.48 1.95 -0.70
C TYR A 125 9.59 2.89 -1.18
N GLY A 126 9.82 3.94 -0.41
CA GLY A 126 10.95 4.86 -0.56
C GLY A 126 11.72 4.96 0.76
N VAL A 127 13.04 4.90 0.71
CA VAL A 127 13.92 5.07 1.87
C VAL A 127 15.03 6.06 1.53
N LYS A 128 15.27 7.02 2.44
CA LYS A 128 16.31 8.03 2.31
C LYS A 128 17.60 7.53 2.97
N ILE A 129 18.61 7.23 2.17
CA ILE A 129 19.94 6.79 2.61
C ILE A 129 20.95 7.87 2.24
N LYS A 130 21.64 8.43 3.24
CA LYS A 130 22.66 9.50 3.07
C LYS A 130 22.14 10.66 2.20
N GLY A 131 20.88 11.07 2.44
CA GLY A 131 20.23 12.18 1.74
C GLY A 131 19.63 11.85 0.36
N LYS A 132 19.79 10.63 -0.14
CA LYS A 132 19.23 10.20 -1.44
C LYS A 132 18.07 9.23 -1.24
N TRP A 133 17.01 9.41 -2.03
CA TRP A 133 15.86 8.52 -2.01
C TRP A 133 16.09 7.29 -2.91
N TYR A 134 15.77 6.13 -2.37
CA TYR A 134 15.84 4.84 -3.06
C TYR A 134 14.45 4.21 -3.01
N PHE A 135 13.96 3.76 -4.17
CA PHE A 135 12.62 3.20 -4.28
C PHE A 135 12.66 1.72 -4.68
N PHE A 136 11.81 0.92 -4.05
CA PHE A 136 11.70 -0.51 -4.29
C PHE A 136 10.27 -0.98 -4.02
N GLN A 137 9.94 -2.16 -4.52
CA GLN A 137 8.59 -2.70 -4.41
C GLN A 137 8.46 -3.60 -3.20
N GLY A 138 7.30 -3.54 -2.57
CA GLY A 138 6.89 -4.42 -1.48
C GLY A 138 5.96 -5.51 -1.97
N SER A 139 4.92 -5.77 -1.18
CA SER A 139 3.92 -6.81 -1.45
C SER A 139 3.04 -6.45 -2.64
N THR A 140 2.38 -7.47 -3.21
CA THR A 140 1.41 -7.33 -4.31
C THR A 140 0.10 -7.94 -3.87
N THR A 141 -0.98 -7.18 -4.03
CA THR A 141 -2.36 -7.64 -3.83
C THR A 141 -3.02 -7.80 -5.20
N TYR A 142 -3.44 -9.02 -5.49
CA TYR A 142 -4.25 -9.32 -6.67
C TYR A 142 -5.71 -8.92 -6.42
N LEU A 143 -6.33 -8.28 -7.40
CA LEU A 143 -7.68 -7.75 -7.36
C LEU A 143 -8.56 -8.46 -8.40
N PRO A 144 -9.31 -9.51 -8.02
CA PRO A 144 -10.27 -10.16 -8.90
C PRO A 144 -11.37 -9.16 -9.31
N ARG A 145 -11.55 -8.89 -10.61
CA ARG A 145 -12.48 -7.84 -11.07
C ARG A 145 -13.94 -8.18 -10.80
N ASP A 146 -14.28 -9.46 -10.85
CA ASP A 146 -15.63 -10.00 -10.54
C ASP A 146 -16.05 -9.75 -9.09
N TYR A 147 -15.10 -9.48 -8.18
CA TYR A 147 -15.39 -9.03 -6.83
C TYR A 147 -15.79 -7.54 -6.75
N TYR A 148 -15.30 -6.70 -7.67
CA TYR A 148 -15.43 -5.24 -7.60
C TYR A 148 -16.38 -4.64 -8.64
N GLN A 149 -16.71 -5.35 -9.71
CA GLN A 149 -17.58 -4.87 -10.79
C GLN A 149 -18.21 -6.03 -11.59
N ASP A 150 -19.32 -5.73 -12.26
CA ASP A 150 -20.09 -6.72 -13.03
C ASP A 150 -19.35 -7.26 -14.28
N ASP A 151 -18.57 -6.40 -14.96
CA ASP A 151 -17.82 -6.79 -16.17
C ASP A 151 -16.33 -7.03 -15.86
N MET A 152 -15.92 -8.29 -15.76
CA MET A 152 -14.55 -8.67 -15.43
C MET A 152 -13.52 -8.43 -16.57
N HIS A 153 -13.97 -8.10 -17.78
CA HIS A 153 -13.09 -7.88 -18.94
C HIS A 153 -12.60 -6.44 -19.06
N ILE A 154 -13.12 -5.52 -18.25
CA ILE A 154 -12.71 -4.12 -18.22
C ILE A 154 -11.77 -3.91 -17.02
N PRO A 155 -10.62 -3.23 -17.16
CA PRO A 155 -9.81 -2.85 -16.00
C PRO A 155 -10.56 -2.02 -14.96
N LEU A 156 -10.24 -2.19 -13.68
CA LEU A 156 -10.78 -1.34 -12.62
C LEU A 156 -10.45 0.13 -12.90
N SER A 157 -11.41 1.01 -12.61
CA SER A 157 -11.19 2.45 -12.75
C SER A 157 -10.09 2.93 -11.80
N LEU A 158 -9.40 4.00 -12.20
CA LEU A 158 -8.35 4.58 -11.37
C LEU A 158 -8.87 5.02 -9.98
N ASP A 159 -10.10 5.54 -9.91
CA ASP A 159 -10.67 5.99 -8.64
C ASP A 159 -11.01 4.82 -7.72
N LEU A 160 -11.46 3.70 -8.28
CA LEU A 160 -11.66 2.47 -7.52
C LEU A 160 -10.32 1.88 -7.04
N MET A 161 -9.28 1.89 -7.88
CA MET A 161 -7.94 1.47 -7.45
C MET A 161 -7.39 2.35 -6.32
N LYS A 162 -7.58 3.68 -6.39
CA LYS A 162 -7.20 4.61 -5.30
C LYS A 162 -7.97 4.32 -4.01
N GLN A 163 -9.26 3.98 -4.12
CA GLN A 163 -10.07 3.60 -2.96
C GLN A 163 -9.51 2.33 -2.31
N ILE A 164 -9.29 1.27 -3.11
CA ILE A 164 -8.73 0.01 -2.61
C ILE A 164 -7.35 0.24 -2.00
N ALA A 165 -6.51 1.08 -2.61
CA ALA A 165 -5.21 1.43 -2.04
C ALA A 165 -5.32 2.07 -0.65
N ILE A 166 -6.36 2.89 -0.37
CA ILE A 166 -6.59 3.45 0.97
C ILE A 166 -6.92 2.37 1.99
N GLU A 167 -7.63 1.32 1.57
CA GLU A 167 -8.08 0.23 2.44
C GLU A 167 -6.98 -0.82 2.66
N GLU A 168 -6.19 -1.12 1.63
CA GLU A 168 -5.20 -2.20 1.65
C GLU A 168 -3.79 -1.71 1.98
N ILE A 169 -3.35 -0.62 1.34
CA ILE A 169 -1.96 -0.13 1.45
C ILE A 169 -1.87 0.93 2.56
N PHE A 170 -2.65 2.01 2.44
CA PHE A 170 -2.58 3.17 3.33
C PHE A 170 -3.34 3.00 4.65
N SER A 171 -4.06 1.90 4.83
CA SER A 171 -4.82 1.66 6.05
C SER A 171 -3.91 1.64 7.27
N GLY A 172 -4.30 2.41 8.29
CA GLY A 172 -3.54 2.54 9.52
C GLY A 172 -2.35 3.50 9.43
N TYR A 173 -2.22 4.33 8.38
CA TYR A 173 -1.18 5.35 8.29
C TYR A 173 -1.19 6.31 9.48
N LEU A 174 -2.37 6.87 9.77
CA LEU A 174 -2.61 7.74 10.92
C LEU A 174 -3.43 6.99 11.96
N ILE A 175 -3.09 7.21 13.22
CA ILE A 175 -3.86 6.76 14.38
C ILE A 175 -4.40 7.96 15.13
N GLU A 176 -5.64 7.82 15.57
CA GLU A 176 -6.32 8.81 16.39
C GLU A 176 -5.69 8.83 17.78
N ILE A 177 -5.48 10.03 18.31
CA ILE A 177 -5.05 10.25 19.68
C ILE A 177 -6.02 11.21 20.38
N PRO A 178 -6.24 11.05 21.69
CA PRO A 178 -7.01 11.99 22.47
C PRO A 178 -6.41 13.39 22.33
N SER A 179 -7.25 14.37 22.05
CA SER A 179 -6.83 15.77 22.07
C SER A 179 -6.62 16.22 23.51
N SER A 180 -5.43 16.76 23.79
CA SER A 180 -5.04 17.25 25.11
C SER A 180 -5.80 18.53 25.53
N THR A 181 -6.43 19.22 24.59
CA THR A 181 -7.06 20.53 24.81
C THR A 181 -8.56 20.56 24.55
N ASN A 182 -9.10 19.56 23.85
CA ASN A 182 -10.53 19.49 23.56
C ASN A 182 -10.97 18.06 23.23
N SER A 183 -11.72 17.43 24.14
CA SER A 183 -12.23 16.06 23.99
C SER A 183 -13.14 15.84 22.77
N SER A 184 -13.64 16.90 22.12
CA SER A 184 -14.45 16.84 20.90
C SER A 184 -13.65 16.91 19.60
N LYS A 185 -12.33 17.14 19.65
CA LYS A 185 -11.45 17.16 18.47
C LYS A 185 -10.58 15.91 18.44
N VAL A 186 -10.59 15.20 17.31
CA VAL A 186 -9.66 14.10 17.05
C VAL A 186 -8.33 14.68 16.60
N GLN A 187 -7.24 14.29 17.28
CA GLN A 187 -5.88 14.54 16.81
C GLN A 187 -5.33 13.27 16.17
N TYR A 188 -4.38 13.43 15.26
CA TYR A 188 -3.76 12.30 14.56
C TYR A 188 -2.25 12.32 14.79
N LYS A 189 -1.67 11.13 14.91
CA LYS A 189 -0.22 10.93 14.80
C LYS A 189 0.08 9.84 13.77
N ILE A 190 1.30 9.88 13.25
CA ILE A 190 1.79 8.84 12.35
C ILE A 190 1.95 7.53 13.11
N ASN A 191 1.49 6.47 12.49
CA ASN A 191 1.73 5.11 12.95
C ASN A 191 3.03 4.58 12.33
N ASP A 192 4.17 4.90 12.97
CA ASP A 192 5.48 4.47 12.48
C ASP A 192 5.63 2.95 12.38
N SER A 193 4.79 2.17 13.10
CA SER A 193 4.80 0.70 13.00
C SER A 193 4.46 0.19 11.60
N LYS A 194 3.70 0.94 10.79
CA LYS A 194 3.42 0.61 9.39
C LYS A 194 4.68 0.62 8.51
N PHE A 195 5.75 1.30 8.93
CA PHE A 195 7.00 1.37 8.18
C PHE A 195 7.98 0.25 8.56
N ILE A 196 7.65 -0.56 9.58
CA ILE A 196 8.43 -1.74 9.96
C ILE A 196 8.26 -2.84 8.90
N SER A 197 7.12 -2.92 8.20
CA SER A 197 6.91 -3.93 7.15
C SER A 197 7.85 -3.76 5.94
N MET A 198 8.51 -2.61 5.80
CA MET A 198 9.59 -2.41 4.83
C MET A 198 10.82 -3.25 5.16
N GLU A 199 10.96 -3.68 6.41
CA GLU A 199 12.04 -4.48 6.97
C GLU A 199 11.54 -5.93 7.20
N PRO A 200 11.32 -6.75 6.17
CA PRO A 200 10.92 -8.14 6.40
C PRO A 200 12.12 -8.87 7.04
N LEU A 201 12.12 -8.96 8.36
CA LEU A 201 13.11 -9.72 9.11
C LEU A 201 12.71 -11.19 9.11
N ASN A 202 13.68 -12.05 8.82
CA ASN A 202 13.62 -13.47 9.13
C ASN A 202 13.69 -13.66 10.65
N ASN A 203 13.30 -14.84 11.12
CA ASN A 203 13.34 -15.19 12.55
C ASN A 203 14.75 -15.14 13.17
N ASP A 204 15.79 -15.16 12.34
CA ASP A 204 17.21 -15.06 12.73
C ASP A 204 17.75 -13.62 12.72
N GLY A 205 16.89 -12.62 12.45
CA GLY A 205 17.27 -11.21 12.36
C GLY A 205 17.91 -10.80 11.04
N THR A 206 18.03 -11.69 10.05
CA THR A 206 18.45 -11.35 8.68
C THR A 206 17.29 -10.78 7.87
N PHE A 207 17.55 -10.13 6.74
CA PHE A 207 16.48 -9.63 5.87
C PHE A 207 16.00 -10.72 4.91
N GLY A 208 14.68 -10.89 4.80
CA GLY A 208 13.99 -11.99 4.13
C GLY A 208 14.63 -12.44 2.83
N SER A 209 14.78 -11.51 1.88
CA SER A 209 15.32 -11.80 0.55
C SER A 209 16.82 -11.53 0.40
N CYS A 210 17.51 -11.08 1.45
CA CYS A 210 18.95 -10.79 1.49
C CYS A 210 19.62 -11.31 2.76
N TYR A 211 20.00 -12.59 2.76
CA TYR A 211 20.67 -13.24 3.90
C TYR A 211 22.03 -12.64 4.26
N ASN A 212 22.68 -11.94 3.33
CA ASN A 212 24.00 -11.30 3.56
C ASN A 212 23.89 -9.83 4.00
N CYS A 213 22.70 -9.23 3.97
CA CYS A 213 22.51 -7.84 4.39
C CYS A 213 22.53 -7.76 5.91
N LYS A 214 23.44 -6.96 6.45
CA LYS A 214 23.65 -6.72 7.90
C LYS A 214 22.93 -5.48 8.39
N THR A 215 22.58 -4.57 7.49
CA THR A 215 21.84 -3.35 7.80
C THR A 215 20.62 -3.19 6.90
N PHE A 216 19.64 -2.40 7.35
CA PHE A 216 18.48 -2.10 6.52
C PHE A 216 18.87 -1.34 5.26
N ASP A 217 19.85 -0.43 5.34
CA ASP A 217 20.38 0.27 4.17
C ASP A 217 20.94 -0.71 3.13
N GLU A 218 21.72 -1.71 3.56
CA GLU A 218 22.22 -2.77 2.67
C GLU A 218 21.07 -3.56 2.03
N TYR A 219 20.02 -3.87 2.78
CA TYR A 219 18.82 -4.52 2.25
C TYR A 219 18.10 -3.66 1.21
N VAL A 220 17.92 -2.36 1.46
CA VAL A 220 17.31 -1.43 0.51
C VAL A 220 18.13 -1.39 -0.79
N ILE A 221 19.45 -1.26 -0.68
CA ILE A 221 20.34 -1.26 -1.85
C ILE A 221 20.25 -2.58 -2.61
N TYR A 222 20.21 -3.73 -1.91
CA TYR A 222 19.98 -5.02 -2.53
C TYR A 222 18.64 -5.07 -3.28
N MET A 223 17.55 -4.60 -2.69
CA MET A 223 16.22 -4.60 -3.32
C MET A 223 16.16 -3.71 -4.56
N VAL A 224 16.79 -2.54 -4.51
CA VAL A 224 16.92 -1.64 -5.67
C VAL A 224 17.70 -2.32 -6.78
N ASN A 225 18.86 -2.91 -6.47
CA ASN A 225 19.73 -3.57 -7.44
C ASN A 225 19.11 -4.85 -8.01
N LYS A 226 18.30 -5.58 -7.23
CA LYS A 226 17.59 -6.77 -7.68
C LYS A 226 16.71 -6.49 -8.89
N ASN A 227 16.13 -5.30 -8.99
CA ASN A 227 15.35 -4.89 -10.15
C ASN A 227 16.23 -4.77 -11.41
N TRP A 228 17.51 -4.42 -11.27
CA TRP A 228 18.46 -4.28 -12.39
C TRP A 228 19.23 -5.57 -12.71
N LYS A 229 19.17 -6.58 -11.84
CA LYS A 229 20.07 -7.74 -11.87
C LYS A 229 20.07 -8.47 -13.22
N ASN A 230 18.90 -8.70 -13.82
CA ASN A 230 18.80 -9.38 -15.12
C ASN A 230 19.47 -8.62 -16.28
N LYS A 231 19.63 -7.29 -16.17
CA LYS A 231 20.31 -6.43 -17.14
C LYS A 231 21.81 -6.32 -16.87
N MET A 232 22.19 -6.26 -15.60
CA MET A 232 23.60 -6.30 -15.19
C MET A 232 24.25 -7.63 -15.57
N ASP A 233 23.54 -8.75 -15.40
CA ASP A 233 24.03 -10.09 -15.75
C ASP A 233 24.15 -10.29 -17.28
N SER A 234 23.49 -9.44 -18.10
CA SER A 234 23.66 -9.40 -19.56
C SER A 234 24.70 -8.40 -20.06
N GLY A 235 25.43 -7.73 -19.16
CA GLY A 235 26.48 -6.77 -19.50
C GLY A 235 26.04 -5.30 -19.63
N ASP A 236 24.78 -4.97 -19.31
CA ASP A 236 24.29 -3.58 -19.29
C ASP A 236 24.59 -2.94 -17.93
N VAL A 237 25.22 -1.75 -17.92
CA VAL A 237 25.50 -0.99 -16.69
C VAL A 237 24.21 -0.34 -16.18
N ALA A 238 23.83 -0.55 -14.92
CA ALA A 238 22.69 0.17 -14.34
C ALA A 238 22.99 1.68 -14.29
N PRO A 239 22.02 2.54 -14.65
CA PRO A 239 22.17 3.97 -14.51
C PRO A 239 22.33 4.34 -13.04
N ALA A 240 23.25 5.27 -12.77
CA ALA A 240 23.43 5.84 -11.45
C ALA A 240 22.09 6.46 -10.96
N PRO A 241 21.84 6.47 -9.64
CA PRO A 241 20.67 7.14 -9.08
C PRO A 241 20.62 8.59 -9.59
N SER A 242 19.46 9.01 -10.12
CA SER A 242 19.27 10.36 -10.65
C SER A 242 19.63 11.39 -9.60
N THR A 243 20.68 12.16 -9.88
CA THR A 243 21.03 13.36 -9.12
C THR A 243 20.30 14.54 -9.77
N HIS A 244 19.14 14.88 -9.21
CA HIS A 244 18.54 16.20 -9.39
C HIS A 244 18.77 17.01 -8.12
#